data_AF-A0AAU0Y0R9-F1
#
_entry.id   AF-A0AAU0Y0R9-F1
#
_cell.length_a   1.000
_cell.length_b   1.000
_cell.length_c   1.000
_cell.angle_alpha   90.00
_cell.angle_beta   90.00
_cell.angle_gamma   90.00
#
_symmetry.space_group_name_H-M   'P 1'
#
loop_
_entity.id
_entity.type
_entity.pdbx_description
1 polymer ?
#
loop_
_entity_poly.entity_id
_entity_poly.type
_entity_poly.pdbx_seq_one_letter_code
_entity_poly.pdbx_strand_id
1 'polypeptide(L)'
;MVTAGTAIAACTVAGAPAASAATPAQSTGNVSTWINQSLEIMHAKGIPGSYNGIYRNLMRESSGNPNAINNWDSNAAKGIPSKGLLQVIDPTFKTYHVPGTSWNIYDPVANITAACNYAAHRYGSIDNVNSAY
;
A
#
# COMPACT_ATOMS: atom_id res chain seq x y z
N MET A 1 24.84 1.00 57.10
CA MET A 1 24.98 1.17 55.64
C MET A 1 24.26 0.01 54.99
N VAL A 2 23.57 0.23 53.85
CA VAL A 2 22.50 -0.58 53.22
C VAL A 2 21.11 -0.28 53.84
N THR A 3 20.00 0.01 53.15
CA THR A 3 19.64 0.39 51.77
C THR A 3 18.18 0.90 51.80
N ALA A 4 17.83 1.66 50.77
CA ALA A 4 16.55 2.30 50.46
C ALA A 4 15.26 1.45 50.61
N GLY A 5 14.17 2.12 50.97
CA GLY A 5 12.78 1.64 50.91
C GLY A 5 11.99 2.33 49.81
N THR A 6 11.49 1.52 48.90
CA THR A 6 10.77 1.80 47.64
C THR A 6 9.35 2.32 47.87
N ALA A 7 8.91 3.31 47.08
CA ALA A 7 7.51 3.75 46.99
C ALA A 7 6.72 2.91 45.98
N ILE A 8 5.46 2.62 46.33
CA ILE A 8 4.55 1.68 45.64
C ILE A 8 3.77 2.38 44.53
N ALA A 9 3.54 1.58 43.48
CA ALA A 9 2.76 1.74 42.26
C ALA A 9 1.51 2.65 42.26
N ALA A 10 1.33 3.33 41.14
CA ALA A 10 0.03 3.67 40.58
C ALA A 10 -0.17 2.87 39.28
N CYS A 11 -1.27 2.12 39.22
CA CYS A 11 -1.74 1.35 38.07
C CYS A 11 -2.34 2.29 37.00
N THR A 12 -1.93 2.13 35.74
CA THR A 12 -2.69 2.60 34.58
C THR A 12 -2.87 1.44 33.61
N VAL A 13 -4.12 1.11 33.36
CA VAL A 13 -4.60 0.15 32.37
C VAL A 13 -4.65 0.80 30.97
N ALA A 14 -4.52 -0.05 29.96
CA ALA A 14 -4.93 0.13 28.55
C ALA A 14 -3.98 0.87 27.60
N GLY A 15 -3.54 0.12 26.58
CA GLY A 15 -2.96 0.64 25.35
C GLY A 15 -2.07 -0.40 24.69
N ALA A 16 -2.63 -1.24 23.83
CA ALA A 16 -1.87 -2.09 22.92
C ALA A 16 -0.79 -1.26 22.20
N PRO A 17 0.39 -1.82 21.86
CA PRO A 17 1.38 -1.06 21.12
C PRO A 17 0.76 -0.73 19.75
N ALA A 18 0.39 0.54 19.55
CA ALA A 18 0.18 1.06 18.22
C ALA A 18 1.50 0.81 17.49
N ALA A 19 1.47 -0.11 16.53
CA ALA A 19 2.59 -0.37 15.65
C ALA A 19 2.97 0.98 15.03
N SER A 20 4.06 1.55 15.53
CA SER A 20 4.72 2.69 14.92
C SER A 20 5.30 2.16 13.62
N ALA A 21 4.46 2.14 12.58
CA ALA A 21 4.87 1.73 11.26
C ALA A 21 5.95 2.71 10.79
N ALA A 22 7.13 2.15 10.57
CA ALA A 22 8.34 2.83 10.20
C ALA A 22 8.14 3.83 9.05
N THR A 23 8.84 4.95 9.13
CA THR A 23 9.15 5.75 7.94
C THR A 23 10.57 5.42 7.49
N PRO A 24 10.77 4.67 6.38
CA PRO A 24 12.02 4.73 5.64
C PRO A 24 11.88 5.67 4.45
N ALA A 25 12.87 6.54 4.32
CA ALA A 25 13.04 7.50 3.25
C ALA A 25 13.35 6.82 1.89
N GLN A 26 13.00 7.56 0.82
CA GLN A 26 13.51 7.51 -0.57
C GLN A 26 13.71 6.14 -1.26
N SER A 27 12.86 5.92 -2.25
CA SER A 27 12.71 4.72 -3.08
C SER A 27 13.92 4.40 -3.98
N THR A 28 14.82 3.59 -3.43
CA THR A 28 15.33 2.37 -4.11
C THR A 28 15.09 1.13 -3.25
N GLY A 29 14.21 1.23 -2.25
CA GLY A 29 13.89 0.21 -1.27
C GLY A 29 12.93 -0.85 -1.80
N ASN A 30 13.47 -1.78 -2.59
CA ASN A 30 12.96 -3.11 -2.97
C ASN A 30 11.45 -3.19 -3.31
N VAL A 31 11.12 -2.89 -4.58
CA VAL A 31 9.83 -3.24 -5.22
C VAL A 31 9.36 -4.64 -4.82
N SER A 32 10.27 -5.63 -4.81
CA SER A 32 9.97 -6.99 -4.39
C SER A 32 9.41 -7.10 -2.98
N THR A 33 9.92 -6.32 -2.02
CA THR A 33 9.44 -6.29 -0.64
C THR A 33 8.00 -5.79 -0.58
N TRP A 34 7.69 -4.69 -1.26
CA TRP A 34 6.33 -4.16 -1.28
C TRP A 34 5.35 -5.10 -1.95
N ILE A 35 5.77 -5.76 -3.04
CA ILE A 35 4.95 -6.77 -3.71
C ILE A 35 4.69 -7.95 -2.76
N ASN A 36 5.72 -8.48 -2.10
CA ASN A 36 5.55 -9.61 -1.18
C ASN A 36 4.65 -9.26 0.01
N GLN A 37 4.82 -8.09 0.62
CA GLN A 37 3.94 -7.61 1.69
C GLN A 37 2.49 -7.45 1.21
N SER A 38 2.31 -6.94 -0.02
CA SER A 38 0.98 -6.83 -0.61
C SER A 38 0.37 -8.20 -0.86
N LEU A 39 1.15 -9.17 -1.33
CA LEU A 39 0.70 -10.56 -1.53
C LEU A 39 0.28 -11.23 -0.22
N GLU A 40 0.99 -10.99 0.88
CA GLU A 40 0.60 -11.49 2.20
C GLU A 40 -0.78 -10.95 2.62
N ILE A 41 -1.00 -9.65 2.45
CA ILE A 41 -2.28 -9.00 2.75
C ILE A 41 -3.37 -9.49 1.80
N MET A 42 -3.09 -9.55 0.51
CA MET A 42 -4.01 -10.03 -0.52
C MET A 42 -4.45 -11.46 -0.23
N HIS A 43 -3.52 -12.36 0.12
CA HIS A 43 -3.83 -13.73 0.47
C HIS A 43 -4.73 -13.81 1.71
N ALA A 44 -4.42 -13.04 2.76
CA ALA A 44 -5.26 -12.98 3.97
C ALA A 44 -6.67 -12.42 3.71
N LYS A 45 -6.87 -11.68 2.62
CA LYS A 45 -8.14 -11.05 2.23
C LYS A 45 -8.84 -11.75 1.06
N GLY A 46 -8.27 -12.84 0.52
CA GLY A 46 -8.83 -13.55 -0.62
C GLY A 46 -8.75 -12.79 -1.94
N ILE A 47 -7.81 -11.84 -2.07
CA ILE A 47 -7.59 -11.07 -3.30
C ILE A 47 -6.59 -11.84 -4.18
N PRO A 48 -6.99 -12.30 -5.38
CA PRO A 48 -6.09 -13.04 -6.27
C PRO A 48 -5.03 -12.13 -6.91
N GLY A 49 -3.84 -12.69 -7.09
CA GLY A 49 -2.76 -12.07 -7.86
C GLY A 49 -1.43 -12.78 -7.66
N SER A 50 -0.51 -12.57 -8.60
CA SER A 50 0.85 -13.11 -8.53
C SER A 50 1.90 -12.01 -8.46
N TYR A 51 3.09 -12.36 -7.93
CA TYR A 51 4.24 -11.46 -7.93
C TYR A 51 4.54 -10.92 -9.33
N ASN A 52 4.55 -11.79 -10.34
CA ASN A 52 4.90 -11.42 -11.71
C ASN A 52 3.84 -10.51 -12.35
N GLY A 53 2.56 -10.78 -12.09
CA GLY A 53 1.46 -9.91 -12.54
C GLY A 53 1.58 -8.51 -11.96
N ILE A 54 1.84 -8.40 -10.65
CA ILE A 54 2.03 -7.10 -9.99
C ILE A 54 3.28 -6.40 -10.55
N TYR A 55 4.42 -7.09 -10.56
CA TYR A 55 5.70 -6.54 -11.00
C TYR A 55 5.64 -6.01 -12.44
N ARG A 56 5.06 -6.78 -13.38
CA ARG A 56 4.90 -6.37 -14.78
C ARG A 56 4.12 -5.07 -14.92
N ASN A 57 2.98 -4.97 -14.24
CA ASN A 57 2.14 -3.77 -14.30
C ASN A 57 2.84 -2.59 -13.62
N LEU A 58 3.40 -2.78 -12.42
CA LEU A 58 4.11 -1.76 -11.66
C LEU A 58 5.27 -1.14 -12.45
N MET A 59 6.07 -1.98 -13.12
CA MET A 59 7.19 -1.51 -13.93
C MET A 59 6.74 -0.73 -15.16
N ARG A 60 5.60 -1.07 -15.76
CA ARG A 60 5.02 -0.31 -16.88
C ARG A 60 4.45 1.03 -16.44
N GLU A 61 3.77 1.06 -15.28
CA GLU A 61 3.04 2.22 -14.79
C GLU A 61 3.95 3.31 -14.20
N SER A 62 4.99 2.92 -13.47
CA SER A 62 5.78 3.87 -12.67
C SER A 62 7.29 3.65 -12.71
N SER A 63 7.76 2.58 -13.37
CA SER A 63 9.16 2.13 -13.28
C SER A 63 9.64 1.93 -11.83
N GLY A 64 8.71 1.61 -10.91
CA GLY A 64 9.00 1.44 -9.49
C GLY A 64 9.06 2.74 -8.67
N ASN A 65 8.58 3.87 -9.20
CA ASN A 65 8.51 5.13 -8.47
C ASN A 65 7.18 5.25 -7.68
N PRO A 66 7.20 5.14 -6.34
CA PRO A 66 5.98 5.25 -5.53
C PRO A 66 5.39 6.66 -5.49
N ASN A 67 6.15 7.69 -5.91
CA ASN A 67 5.67 9.06 -5.99
C ASN A 67 5.28 9.48 -7.42
N ALA A 68 5.14 8.53 -8.35
CA ALA A 68 4.72 8.81 -9.71
C ALA A 68 3.33 9.47 -9.74
N ILE A 69 3.16 10.48 -10.60
CA ILE A 69 1.91 11.19 -10.81
C ILE A 69 1.75 11.52 -12.30
N ASN A 70 0.59 11.20 -12.86
CA ASN A 70 0.23 11.58 -14.21
C ASN A 70 -0.54 12.91 -14.19
N ASN A 71 -0.03 13.95 -14.85
CA ASN A 71 -0.64 15.28 -14.89
C ASN A 71 -1.15 15.70 -16.29
N TRP A 72 -1.18 14.79 -17.26
CA TRP A 72 -1.43 15.13 -18.67
C TRP A 72 -2.68 14.49 -19.27
N ASP A 73 -3.29 13.52 -18.60
CA ASP A 73 -4.47 12.82 -19.11
C ASP A 73 -5.81 13.49 -18.74
N SER A 74 -6.91 12.86 -19.17
CA SER A 74 -8.26 13.37 -18.88
C SER A 74 -8.63 13.34 -17.39
N ASN A 75 -7.97 12.50 -16.59
CA ASN A 75 -8.19 12.44 -15.15
C ASN A 75 -7.47 13.59 -14.45
N ALA A 76 -6.24 13.89 -14.86
CA ALA A 76 -5.50 15.07 -14.44
C ALA A 76 -6.24 16.36 -14.78
N ALA A 77 -6.81 16.46 -15.99
CA ALA A 77 -7.64 17.60 -16.39
C ALA A 77 -8.90 17.77 -15.51
N LYS A 78 -9.41 16.67 -14.93
CA LYS A 78 -10.52 16.66 -13.96
C LYS A 78 -10.07 16.85 -12.51
N GLY A 79 -8.78 17.06 -12.26
CA GLY A 79 -8.23 17.23 -10.91
C GLY A 79 -8.11 15.94 -10.08
N ILE A 80 -8.21 14.78 -10.73
CA ILE A 80 -8.11 13.45 -10.10
C ILE A 80 -6.98 12.61 -10.74
N PRO A 81 -5.74 13.10 -10.76
CA PRO A 81 -4.64 12.44 -11.47
C PRO A 81 -4.36 11.03 -10.91
N SER A 82 -3.88 10.15 -11.79
CA SER A 82 -3.37 8.83 -11.43
C SER A 82 -2.06 8.94 -10.65
N LYS A 83 -1.91 8.09 -9.60
CA LYS A 83 -0.83 8.22 -8.61
C LYS A 83 -0.23 6.87 -8.19
N GLY A 84 1.04 6.92 -7.81
CA GLY A 84 1.76 5.83 -7.19
C GLY A 84 2.18 4.72 -8.14
N LEU A 85 2.54 3.57 -7.57
CA LEU A 85 3.20 2.47 -8.25
C LEU A 85 2.40 1.86 -9.40
N LEU A 86 1.08 1.77 -9.23
CA LEU A 86 0.15 1.22 -10.23
C LEU A 86 -0.80 2.27 -10.80
N GLN A 87 -0.46 3.56 -10.68
CA GLN A 87 -1.17 4.67 -11.32
C GLN A 87 -2.70 4.64 -11.08
N VAL A 88 -3.13 4.40 -9.85
CA VAL A 88 -4.54 4.45 -9.45
C VAL A 88 -4.98 5.88 -9.12
N ILE A 89 -6.23 6.22 -9.45
CA ILE A 89 -6.85 7.50 -9.08
C ILE A 89 -7.45 7.44 -7.67
N ASP A 90 -7.56 8.60 -7.00
CA ASP A 90 -8.12 8.72 -5.65
C ASP A 90 -9.47 8.01 -5.41
N PRO A 91 -10.51 8.17 -6.26
CA PRO A 91 -11.80 7.51 -6.01
C PRO A 91 -11.70 5.98 -6.10
N THR A 92 -10.87 5.45 -7.00
CA THR A 92 -10.60 4.01 -7.10
C THR A 92 -9.85 3.53 -5.87
N PHE A 93 -8.78 4.21 -5.47
CA PHE A 93 -8.03 3.85 -4.27
C PHE A 93 -8.93 3.80 -3.02
N LYS A 94 -9.80 4.80 -2.84
CA LYS A 94 -10.74 4.84 -1.70
C LYS A 94 -11.76 3.71 -1.74
N THR A 95 -12.30 3.39 -2.91
CA THR A 95 -13.32 2.35 -3.09
C THR A 95 -12.75 0.95 -2.84
N TYR A 96 -11.53 0.71 -3.30
CA TYR A 96 -10.87 -0.59 -3.25
C TYR A 96 -9.79 -0.70 -2.17
N HIS A 97 -9.74 0.27 -1.25
CA HIS A 97 -8.83 0.26 -0.11
C HIS A 97 -8.99 -1.04 0.68
N VAL A 98 -7.87 -1.62 1.08
CA VAL A 98 -7.85 -2.88 1.82
C VAL A 98 -7.55 -2.62 3.30
N PRO A 99 -8.47 -2.98 4.21
CA PRO A 99 -8.28 -2.74 5.65
C PRO A 99 -7.00 -3.38 6.17
N GLY A 100 -6.22 -2.59 6.92
CA GLY A 100 -4.89 -2.97 7.40
C GLY A 100 -3.73 -2.32 6.64
N THR A 101 -4.03 -1.59 5.56
CA THR A 101 -3.05 -0.77 4.81
C THR A 101 -3.21 0.73 5.08
N SER A 102 -2.20 1.51 4.73
CA SER A 102 -2.23 2.98 4.83
C SER A 102 -3.33 3.61 3.98
N TRP A 103 -3.85 4.78 4.38
CA TRP A 103 -4.75 5.61 3.57
C TRP A 103 -4.00 6.59 2.66
N ASN A 104 -2.67 6.59 2.69
CA ASN A 104 -1.86 7.35 1.75
C ASN A 104 -1.76 6.61 0.40
N ILE A 105 -2.24 7.21 -0.67
CA ILE A 105 -2.19 6.63 -2.03
C ILE A 105 -0.75 6.42 -2.54
N TYR A 106 0.23 7.14 -2.00
CA TYR A 106 1.64 6.97 -2.32
C TYR A 106 2.35 5.92 -1.46
N ASP A 107 1.65 5.34 -0.46
CA ASP A 107 2.18 4.19 0.27
C ASP A 107 2.28 2.99 -0.69
N PRO A 108 3.47 2.38 -0.86
CA PRO A 108 3.69 1.33 -1.84
C PRO A 108 2.73 0.14 -1.68
N VAL A 109 2.57 -0.34 -0.44
CA VAL A 109 1.78 -1.53 -0.13
C VAL A 109 0.30 -1.23 -0.30
N ALA A 110 -0.19 -0.09 0.20
CA ALA A 110 -1.57 0.31 0.02
C ALA A 110 -1.93 0.51 -1.45
N ASN A 111 -1.06 1.18 -2.23
CA ASN A 111 -1.28 1.42 -3.65
C ASN A 111 -1.36 0.09 -4.43
N ILE A 112 -0.40 -0.82 -4.20
CA ILE A 112 -0.39 -2.14 -4.83
C ILE A 112 -1.65 -2.93 -4.45
N THR A 113 -1.95 -3.02 -3.16
CA THR A 113 -3.04 -3.84 -2.64
C THR A 113 -4.41 -3.33 -3.13
N ALA A 114 -4.64 -2.02 -3.13
CA ALA A 114 -5.88 -1.43 -3.61
C ALA A 114 -6.05 -1.61 -5.13
N ALA A 115 -4.98 -1.45 -5.92
CA ALA A 115 -5.02 -1.69 -7.36
C ALA A 115 -5.29 -3.17 -7.70
N CYS A 116 -4.69 -4.10 -6.95
CA CYS A 116 -4.96 -5.53 -7.12
C CYS A 116 -6.38 -5.91 -6.74
N ASN A 117 -6.93 -5.30 -5.69
CA ASN A 117 -8.33 -5.48 -5.31
C ASN A 117 -9.28 -4.99 -6.41
N TYR A 118 -9.01 -3.80 -6.98
CA TYR A 118 -9.73 -3.32 -8.16
C TYR A 118 -9.62 -4.28 -9.35
N ALA A 119 -8.41 -4.78 -9.65
CA ALA A 119 -8.22 -5.73 -10.74
C ALA A 119 -8.95 -7.05 -10.53
N ALA A 120 -8.99 -7.56 -9.30
CA ALA A 120 -9.75 -8.75 -8.95
C ALA A 120 -11.25 -8.55 -9.22
N HIS A 121 -11.81 -7.40 -8.81
CA HIS A 121 -13.20 -7.06 -9.07
C HIS A 121 -13.52 -6.89 -10.57
N ARG A 122 -12.61 -6.31 -11.34
CA ARG A 122 -12.88 -5.93 -12.74
C ARG A 122 -12.48 -6.98 -13.76
N TYR A 123 -11.44 -7.75 -13.46
CA TYR A 123 -10.75 -8.66 -14.39
C TYR A 123 -10.47 -10.05 -13.79
N GLY A 124 -10.88 -10.30 -12.54
CA GLY A 124 -10.66 -11.56 -11.82
C GLY A 124 -9.27 -11.70 -11.18
N SER A 125 -8.25 -10.98 -11.66
CA SER A 125 -6.91 -10.89 -11.03
C SER A 125 -6.09 -9.78 -11.70
N ILE A 126 -5.10 -9.25 -10.99
CA ILE A 126 -4.04 -8.39 -11.58
C ILE A 126 -3.27 -9.09 -12.71
N ASP A 127 -3.23 -10.43 -12.71
CA ASP A 127 -2.56 -11.22 -13.75
C ASP A 127 -3.20 -11.05 -15.13
N ASN A 128 -4.51 -10.77 -15.15
CA ASN A 128 -5.31 -10.58 -16.36
C ASN A 128 -5.24 -9.14 -16.88
N VAL A 129 -4.51 -8.25 -16.20
CA VAL A 129 -4.31 -6.86 -16.62
C VAL A 129 -3.11 -6.79 -17.55
N ASN A 130 -3.39 -6.50 -18.83
CA ASN A 130 -2.39 -6.44 -19.91
C ASN A 130 -2.17 -5.01 -20.45
N SER A 131 -2.88 -4.02 -19.92
CA SER A 131 -2.83 -2.63 -20.36
C SER A 131 -2.64 -1.69 -19.17
N ALA A 132 -2.20 -0.45 -19.45
CA ALA A 132 -2.07 0.57 -18.43
C ALA A 132 -3.43 0.94 -17.80
N TYR A 133 -3.38 1.43 -16.56
CA TYR A 133 -4.56 1.79 -15.77
C TYR A 133 -5.21 3.10 -16.23
#